data_AF-A0A1I5F4U5-F1
#
_entry.id   AF-A0A1I5F4U5-F1
#
_cell.length_a   1.000
_cell.length_b   1.000
_cell.length_c   1.000
_cell.angle_alpha   90.00
_cell.angle_beta   90.00
_cell.angle_gamma   90.00
#
_symmetry.space_group_name_H-M   'P 1'
#
loop_
_entity.id
_entity.type
_entity.pdbx_description
1 polymer ?
#
loop_
_entity_poly.entity_id
_entity_poly.type
_entity_poly.pdbx_seq_one_letter_code
_entity_poly.pdbx_strand_id
1 'polypeptide(L)'
;MPIAALEGLDPKTAAAVLVEAALQVGPHISHDRPSVWQTQVDEVLDELRTRLNLSATDVDARAHQRLDDALADEIDRVAFSDIELSKARRSLGSTGELSAGGYRVRFQGNFLATFKEDEKFIRRCIDSAEFTQHVNPAFEWEDRFDDYRISLFMKKAKAKSGEHWVIVQANRINDELHVIAAWRAFPRVLNLESLVQPLDVLRSFALHYGEIIKAPGHPAKAFLENIDLGAWNRDRFSENNRVAEPVINRFKPQTYYVETGYRTPAGRAILACAYSIDAELYRPDLRKYAY
;
A
#
# COMPACT_ATOMS: atom_id res chain seq x y z
N MET A 1 29.92 -0.26 -10.16
CA MET A 1 30.87 -0.82 -9.17
C MET A 1 31.04 0.19 -8.05
N PRO A 2 31.14 -0.21 -6.78
CA PRO A 2 31.41 0.73 -5.70
C PRO A 2 32.72 1.49 -5.94
N ILE A 3 32.81 2.75 -5.49
CA ILE A 3 34.02 3.58 -5.59
C ILE A 3 35.04 3.03 -4.58
N ALA A 4 36.23 2.68 -5.07
CA ALA A 4 37.27 2.05 -4.25
C ALA A 4 37.75 3.00 -3.13
N ALA A 5 37.79 4.31 -3.42
CA ALA A 5 38.15 5.34 -2.44
C ALA A 5 37.21 5.41 -1.21
N LEU A 6 36.03 4.80 -1.29
CA LEU A 6 35.07 4.73 -0.19
C LEU A 6 35.13 3.39 0.58
N GLU A 7 35.96 2.45 0.16
CA GLU A 7 36.08 1.14 0.80
C GLU A 7 36.63 1.28 2.23
N GLY A 8 35.92 0.67 3.20
CA GLY A 8 36.30 0.70 4.61
C GLY A 8 35.78 1.89 5.41
N LEU A 9 35.13 2.87 4.76
CA LEU A 9 34.39 3.93 5.45
C LEU A 9 33.00 3.43 5.88
N ASP A 10 32.49 3.93 7.01
CA ASP A 10 31.08 3.72 7.35
C ASP A 10 30.16 4.53 6.40
N PRO A 11 28.89 4.12 6.21
CA PRO A 11 28.00 4.75 5.22
C PRO A 11 27.81 6.26 5.41
N LYS A 12 27.81 6.74 6.66
CA LYS A 12 27.62 8.16 6.95
C LYS A 12 28.86 8.95 6.55
N THR A 13 30.05 8.43 6.83
CA THR A 13 31.32 9.05 6.42
C THR A 13 31.48 9.00 4.90
N ALA A 14 31.17 7.87 4.25
CA ALA A 14 31.23 7.75 2.81
C ALA A 14 30.26 8.72 2.09
N ALA A 15 29.04 8.90 2.61
CA ALA A 15 28.09 9.89 2.10
C ALA A 15 28.61 11.33 2.29
N ALA A 16 29.26 11.64 3.42
CA ALA A 16 29.85 12.96 3.65
C ALA A 16 30.97 13.28 2.64
N VAL A 17 31.86 12.32 2.36
CA VAL A 17 32.91 12.46 1.33
C VAL A 17 32.31 12.73 -0.05
N LEU A 18 31.27 11.97 -0.43
CA LEU A 18 30.59 12.14 -1.71
C LEU A 18 29.89 13.50 -1.85
N VAL A 19 29.24 13.98 -0.78
CA VAL A 19 28.61 15.31 -0.75
C VAL A 19 29.66 16.40 -0.91
N GLU A 20 30.80 16.29 -0.22
CA GLU A 20 31.88 17.26 -0.40
C GLU A 20 32.48 17.24 -1.80
N ALA A 21 32.63 16.06 -2.41
CA ALA A 21 33.04 15.94 -3.81
C ALA A 21 32.05 16.65 -4.76
N ALA A 22 30.74 16.49 -4.54
CA ALA A 22 29.71 17.20 -5.31
C ALA A 22 29.77 18.71 -5.13
N LEU A 23 30.01 19.19 -3.90
CA LEU A 23 30.16 20.62 -3.62
C LEU A 23 31.39 21.23 -4.32
N GLN A 24 32.46 20.47 -4.56
CA GLN A 24 33.64 20.93 -5.30
C GLN A 24 33.43 20.99 -6.82
N VAL A 25 32.52 20.18 -7.38
CA VAL A 25 32.20 20.17 -8.83
C VAL A 25 31.17 21.25 -9.17
N GLY A 26 30.30 21.59 -8.22
CA GLY A 26 29.22 22.55 -8.39
C GLY A 26 29.69 23.97 -8.73
N PRO A 27 28.91 24.73 -9.53
CA PRO A 27 29.24 26.11 -9.84
C PRO A 27 29.06 26.98 -8.59
N HIS A 28 30.15 27.58 -8.11
CA HIS A 28 30.18 28.71 -7.16
C HIS A 28 30.30 28.43 -5.65
N ILE A 29 31.03 27.40 -5.23
CA ILE A 29 31.45 27.34 -3.81
C ILE A 29 32.97 27.35 -3.71
N SER A 30 33.54 28.55 -3.57
CA SER A 30 34.91 28.71 -3.08
C SER A 30 34.95 28.27 -1.62
N HIS A 31 35.26 27.01 -1.39
CA HIS A 31 35.50 26.50 -0.05
C HIS A 31 36.90 26.91 0.41
N ASP A 32 37.00 28.05 1.10
CA ASP A 32 38.23 28.53 1.77
C ASP A 32 38.65 27.65 2.98
N ARG A 33 38.03 26.48 3.16
CA ARG A 33 38.36 25.55 4.23
C ARG A 33 38.84 24.22 3.63
N PRO A 34 40.07 23.78 3.94
CA PRO A 34 40.52 22.44 3.62
C PRO A 34 39.56 21.43 4.23
N SER A 35 39.00 20.53 3.40
CA SER A 35 38.26 19.40 3.91
C SER A 35 39.19 18.48 4.71
N VAL A 36 38.68 17.92 5.81
CA VAL A 36 39.38 16.86 6.56
C VAL A 36 39.53 15.58 5.72
N TRP A 37 38.70 15.44 4.68
CA TRP A 37 38.64 14.32 3.76
C TRP A 37 39.15 14.66 2.35
N GLN A 38 39.94 15.73 2.19
CA GLN A 38 40.36 16.19 0.86
C GLN A 38 41.02 15.08 0.02
N THR A 39 41.82 14.20 0.65
CA THR A 39 42.45 13.08 -0.05
C THR A 39 41.40 12.13 -0.64
N GLN A 40 40.38 11.76 0.15
CA GLN A 40 39.31 10.88 -0.29
C GLN A 40 38.42 11.55 -1.34
N VAL A 41 38.17 12.86 -1.21
CA VAL A 41 37.42 13.62 -2.21
C VAL A 41 38.15 13.62 -3.56
N ASP A 42 39.45 13.88 -3.56
CA ASP A 42 40.28 13.86 -4.78
C ASP A 42 40.26 12.47 -5.43
N GLU A 43 40.43 11.41 -4.63
CA GLU A 43 40.38 10.02 -5.10
C GLU A 43 39.02 9.64 -5.69
N VAL A 44 37.91 10.05 -5.06
CA VAL A 44 36.54 9.85 -5.56
C VAL A 44 36.35 10.53 -6.91
N LEU A 45 36.77 11.80 -7.03
CA LEU A 45 36.61 12.58 -8.26
C LEU A 45 37.45 12.00 -9.40
N ASP A 46 38.69 11.58 -9.13
CA ASP A 46 39.57 10.97 -10.12
C ASP A 46 39.05 9.61 -10.59
N GLU A 47 38.52 8.80 -9.68
CA GLU A 47 37.90 7.52 -10.03
C GLU A 47 36.65 7.73 -10.90
N LEU A 48 35.78 8.69 -10.56
CA LEU A 48 34.60 9.02 -11.35
C LEU A 48 34.94 9.60 -12.72
N ARG A 49 35.93 10.50 -12.82
CA ARG A 49 36.42 11.01 -14.11
C ARG A 49 36.96 9.88 -14.98
N THR A 50 37.73 8.97 -14.40
CA THR A 50 38.25 7.79 -15.11
C THR A 50 37.11 6.92 -15.64
N ARG A 51 36.09 6.64 -14.80
CA ARG A 51 34.90 5.87 -15.20
C ARG A 51 34.09 6.53 -16.32
N LEU A 52 33.98 7.85 -16.29
CA LEU A 52 33.24 8.63 -17.27
C LEU A 52 34.06 8.98 -18.53
N ASN A 53 35.35 8.60 -18.55
CA ASN A 53 36.32 8.95 -19.57
C ASN A 53 36.40 10.49 -19.79
N LEU A 54 36.50 11.23 -18.68
CA LEU A 54 36.65 12.69 -18.65
C LEU A 54 38.09 13.07 -18.32
N SER A 55 38.58 14.16 -18.92
CA SER A 55 39.89 14.72 -18.57
C SER A 55 39.82 15.44 -17.22
N ALA A 56 40.92 15.47 -16.47
CA ALA A 56 41.06 16.30 -15.27
C ALA A 56 40.91 17.81 -15.58
N THR A 57 41.11 18.21 -16.83
CA THR A 57 40.98 19.60 -17.30
C THR A 57 39.66 19.87 -18.04
N ASP A 58 38.71 18.92 -18.06
CA ASP A 58 37.42 19.13 -18.70
C ASP A 58 36.57 20.11 -17.87
N VAL A 59 36.46 21.33 -18.38
CA VAL A 59 35.64 22.41 -17.79
C VAL A 59 34.33 22.63 -18.57
N ASP A 60 34.00 21.75 -19.52
CA ASP A 60 32.75 21.84 -20.27
C ASP A 60 31.55 21.56 -19.36
N ALA A 61 30.47 22.33 -19.54
CA ALA A 61 29.25 22.20 -18.75
C ALA A 61 28.65 20.79 -18.83
N ARG A 62 28.80 20.09 -19.98
CA ARG A 62 28.34 18.70 -20.12
C ARG A 62 29.19 17.71 -19.33
N ALA A 63 30.49 17.95 -19.19
CA ALA A 63 31.37 17.12 -18.39
C ALA A 63 31.04 17.27 -16.90
N HIS A 64 30.82 18.50 -16.45
CA HIS A 64 30.35 18.80 -15.08
C HIS A 64 29.00 18.13 -14.80
N GLN A 65 28.01 18.28 -15.68
CA GLN A 65 26.70 17.64 -15.50
C GLN A 65 26.83 16.12 -15.37
N ARG A 66 27.64 15.47 -16.22
CA ARG A 66 27.85 14.01 -16.14
C ARG A 66 28.52 13.58 -14.84
N LEU A 67 29.43 14.41 -14.31
CA LEU A 67 30.10 14.16 -13.05
C LEU A 67 29.15 14.36 -11.86
N ASP A 68 28.31 15.41 -11.90
CA ASP A 68 27.25 15.66 -10.93
C ASP A 68 26.22 14.53 -10.91
N ASP A 69 25.74 14.07 -12.07
CA ASP A 69 24.79 12.96 -12.17
C ASP A 69 25.39 11.67 -11.56
N ALA A 70 26.67 11.39 -11.85
CA ALA A 70 27.35 10.22 -11.29
C ALA A 70 27.58 10.33 -9.77
N LEU A 71 27.88 11.53 -9.25
CA LEU A 71 27.98 11.77 -7.82
C LEU A 71 26.62 11.62 -7.14
N ALA A 72 25.55 12.10 -7.74
CA ALA A 72 24.19 11.92 -7.23
C ALA A 72 23.82 10.43 -7.13
N ASP A 73 24.07 9.65 -8.18
CA ASP A 73 23.83 8.19 -8.19
C ASP A 73 24.63 7.47 -7.09
N GLU A 74 25.87 7.91 -6.85
CA GLU A 74 26.75 7.33 -5.85
C GLU A 74 26.36 7.75 -4.42
N ILE A 75 25.94 9.00 -4.22
CA ILE A 75 25.34 9.48 -2.96
C ILE A 75 24.09 8.67 -2.67
N ASP A 76 23.20 8.51 -3.65
CA ASP A 76 21.96 7.76 -3.46
C ASP A 76 22.27 6.30 -3.07
N ARG A 77 23.25 5.68 -3.72
CA ARG A 77 23.63 4.30 -3.42
C ARG A 77 24.28 4.13 -2.04
N VAL A 78 25.07 5.10 -1.58
CA VAL A 78 25.79 5.03 -0.30
C VAL A 78 24.93 5.50 0.87
N ALA A 79 24.19 6.59 0.68
CA ALA A 79 23.27 7.15 1.67
C ALA A 79 22.04 6.25 1.84
N PHE A 80 21.55 5.63 0.77
CA PHE A 80 20.42 4.72 0.82
C PHE A 80 20.85 3.30 0.49
N SER A 81 21.33 2.55 1.49
CA SER A 81 21.44 1.10 1.34
C SER A 81 20.05 0.51 1.03
N ASP A 82 19.98 -0.61 0.29
CA ASP A 82 18.71 -1.30 0.00
C ASP A 82 17.89 -1.60 1.28
N ILE A 83 18.57 -1.73 2.41
CA ILE A 83 17.97 -1.92 3.74
C ILE A 83 17.25 -0.65 4.21
N GLU A 84 17.81 0.54 3.98
CA GLU A 84 17.18 1.80 4.34
C GLU A 84 16.03 2.16 3.39
N LEU A 85 16.15 1.90 2.08
CA LEU A 85 15.04 2.09 1.14
C LEU A 85 13.88 1.15 1.45
N SER A 86 14.16 -0.13 1.69
CA SER A 86 13.11 -1.09 2.06
C SER A 86 12.45 -0.73 3.40
N LYS A 87 13.22 -0.25 4.38
CA LYS A 87 12.69 0.24 5.66
C LYS A 87 11.82 1.50 5.49
N ALA A 88 12.28 2.48 4.73
CA ALA A 88 11.54 3.70 4.42
C ALA A 88 10.24 3.38 3.68
N ARG A 89 10.31 2.53 2.65
CA ARG A 89 9.13 2.08 1.90
C ARG A 89 8.14 1.33 2.79
N ARG A 90 8.61 0.43 3.67
CA ARG A 90 7.75 -0.26 4.63
C ARG A 90 7.07 0.72 5.60
N SER A 91 7.78 1.75 6.05
CA SER A 91 7.25 2.82 6.90
C SER A 91 6.18 3.63 6.17
N LEU A 92 6.46 4.11 4.96
CA LEU A 92 5.48 4.82 4.13
C LEU A 92 4.27 3.92 3.79
N GLY A 93 4.51 2.63 3.60
CA GLY A 93 3.47 1.65 3.33
C GLY A 93 2.58 1.44 4.55
N SER A 94 3.15 1.36 5.75
CA SER A 94 2.37 1.19 6.97
C SER A 94 1.48 2.42 7.19
N THR A 95 2.01 3.64 7.09
CA THR A 95 1.26 4.90 7.23
C THR A 95 0.24 5.13 6.12
N GLY A 96 0.46 4.56 4.94
CA GLY A 96 -0.42 4.71 3.80
C GLY A 96 -0.05 5.84 2.86
N GLU A 97 1.18 6.30 2.95
CA GLU A 97 1.72 7.42 2.17
C GLU A 97 2.34 6.96 0.85
N LEU A 98 2.49 5.64 0.64
CA LEU A 98 2.80 5.11 -0.69
C LEU A 98 1.66 5.41 -1.66
N SER A 99 2.04 5.82 -2.87
CA SER A 99 1.12 5.83 -4.01
C SER A 99 0.58 4.42 -4.28
N ALA A 100 -0.59 4.31 -4.91
CA ALA A 100 -1.23 3.01 -5.11
C ALA A 100 -0.35 1.99 -5.86
N GLY A 101 0.39 2.44 -6.88
CA GLY A 101 1.39 1.61 -7.59
C GLY A 101 2.71 1.40 -6.85
N GLY A 102 2.93 2.10 -5.73
CA GLY A 102 4.09 1.94 -4.86
C GLY A 102 4.05 0.69 -3.98
N TYR A 103 2.91 -0.01 -3.91
CA TYR A 103 2.75 -1.24 -3.13
C TYR A 103 3.08 -2.51 -3.91
N ARG A 104 3.56 -3.53 -3.19
CA ARG A 104 3.72 -4.89 -3.72
C ARG A 104 2.42 -5.67 -3.57
N VAL A 105 1.68 -5.84 -4.66
CA VAL A 105 0.41 -6.59 -4.65
C VAL A 105 0.66 -8.10 -4.61
N ARG A 106 0.01 -8.78 -3.66
CA ARG A 106 -0.03 -10.24 -3.46
C ARG A 106 -1.47 -10.73 -3.59
N PHE A 107 -1.69 -11.76 -4.38
CA PHE A 107 -2.98 -12.42 -4.49
C PHE A 107 -3.00 -13.69 -3.64
N GLN A 108 -4.03 -13.86 -2.81
CA GLN A 108 -4.24 -15.11 -2.09
C GLN A 108 -4.87 -16.13 -3.05
N GLY A 109 -4.44 -17.39 -3.01
CA GLY A 109 -4.86 -18.42 -3.99
C GLY A 109 -6.36 -18.63 -4.14
N ASN A 110 -7.16 -18.26 -3.12
CA ASN A 110 -8.62 -18.39 -3.14
C ASN A 110 -9.36 -17.18 -3.76
N PHE A 111 -8.67 -16.05 -4.00
CA PHE A 111 -9.27 -14.83 -4.54
C PHE A 111 -9.83 -15.01 -5.96
N LEU A 112 -9.10 -15.74 -6.81
CA LEU A 112 -9.41 -15.89 -8.24
C LEU A 112 -10.66 -16.72 -8.54
N ALA A 113 -11.10 -17.55 -7.61
CA ALA A 113 -12.24 -18.43 -7.85
C ALA A 113 -13.58 -17.66 -7.97
N THR A 114 -13.62 -16.42 -7.50
CA THR A 114 -14.88 -15.68 -7.32
C THR A 114 -15.01 -14.48 -8.25
N PHE A 115 -13.89 -13.90 -8.69
CA PHE A 115 -13.88 -12.80 -9.64
C PHE A 115 -13.39 -13.32 -10.99
N LYS A 116 -14.22 -13.20 -12.04
CA LYS A 116 -13.89 -13.68 -13.39
C LYS A 116 -12.79 -12.88 -14.12
N GLU A 117 -12.23 -11.85 -13.48
CA GLU A 117 -11.13 -11.09 -14.05
C GLU A 117 -9.79 -11.70 -13.67
N ASP A 118 -8.79 -11.48 -14.52
CA ASP A 118 -7.42 -11.92 -14.24
C ASP A 118 -6.74 -11.03 -13.17
N GLU A 119 -5.70 -11.59 -12.53
CA GLU A 119 -4.86 -10.85 -11.58
C GLU A 119 -4.26 -9.58 -12.20
N LYS A 120 -3.99 -9.62 -13.51
CA LYS A 120 -3.38 -8.50 -14.24
C LYS A 120 -4.32 -7.30 -14.28
N PHE A 121 -5.63 -7.51 -14.42
CA PHE A 121 -6.65 -6.49 -14.41
C PHE A 121 -6.76 -5.87 -13.02
N ILE A 122 -6.85 -6.70 -11.97
CA ILE A 122 -6.90 -6.21 -10.58
C ILE A 122 -5.66 -5.42 -10.22
N ARG A 123 -4.46 -5.89 -10.62
CA ARG A 123 -3.21 -5.15 -10.41
C ARG A 123 -3.26 -3.78 -11.09
N ARG A 124 -3.70 -3.71 -12.36
CA ARG A 124 -3.90 -2.41 -13.04
C ARG A 124 -4.93 -1.53 -12.32
N CYS A 125 -6.00 -2.11 -11.77
CA CYS A 125 -6.99 -1.37 -10.98
C CYS A 125 -6.38 -0.74 -9.74
N ILE A 126 -5.46 -1.42 -9.05
CA ILE A 126 -4.72 -0.88 -7.91
C ILE A 126 -3.73 0.18 -8.39
N ASP A 127 -2.83 -0.17 -9.32
CA ASP A 127 -1.73 0.70 -9.76
C ASP A 127 -2.20 2.05 -10.32
N SER A 128 -3.40 2.06 -10.91
CA SER A 128 -4.01 3.24 -11.53
C SER A 128 -5.41 3.53 -10.98
N ALA A 129 -5.61 3.29 -9.69
CA ALA A 129 -6.84 3.63 -8.99
C ALA A 129 -7.12 5.13 -9.11
N GLU A 130 -8.38 5.48 -9.37
CA GLU A 130 -8.83 6.89 -9.39
C GLU A 130 -9.04 7.39 -7.96
N PHE A 131 -9.49 6.50 -7.08
CA PHE A 131 -9.68 6.78 -5.67
C PHE A 131 -9.03 5.69 -4.84
N THR A 132 -8.32 6.11 -3.80
CA THR A 132 -7.72 5.22 -2.80
C THR A 132 -8.18 5.69 -1.43
N GLN A 133 -8.61 4.75 -0.60
CA GLN A 133 -9.00 5.04 0.78
C GLN A 133 -8.41 4.00 1.71
N HIS A 134 -7.65 4.48 2.68
CA HIS A 134 -7.07 3.65 3.73
C HIS A 134 -7.98 3.72 4.96
N VAL A 135 -8.57 2.59 5.32
CA VAL A 135 -9.49 2.49 6.44
C VAL A 135 -8.67 2.02 7.64
N ASN A 136 -8.43 2.95 8.55
CA ASN A 136 -7.83 2.67 9.85
C ASN A 136 -8.95 2.58 10.89
N PRO A 137 -8.85 1.68 11.89
CA PRO A 137 -9.76 1.70 13.02
C PRO A 137 -9.67 3.07 13.72
N ALA A 138 -10.82 3.66 14.07
CA ALA A 138 -10.93 5.01 14.63
C ALA A 138 -10.30 5.25 16.02
N PHE A 139 -9.56 4.28 16.56
CA PHE A 139 -8.96 4.41 17.89
C PHE A 139 -7.47 4.74 17.77
N GLU A 140 -7.09 5.85 18.41
CA GLU A 140 -5.73 6.44 18.53
C GLU A 140 -4.74 5.52 19.26
N TRP A 141 -4.45 4.35 18.71
CA TRP A 141 -3.38 3.48 19.22
C TRP A 141 -2.23 3.50 18.22
N GLU A 142 -1.48 4.60 18.23
CA GLU A 142 -0.47 4.93 17.20
C GLU A 142 0.71 3.96 17.13
N ASP A 143 1.01 3.16 18.16
CA ASP A 143 2.37 2.58 18.26
C ASP A 143 2.47 1.05 18.37
N ARG A 144 1.39 0.26 18.29
CA ARG A 144 1.48 -1.15 18.74
C ARG A 144 0.99 -2.26 17.81
N PHE A 145 0.43 -1.94 16.64
CA PHE A 145 -0.14 -2.99 15.78
C PHE A 145 0.22 -2.77 14.31
N ASP A 146 1.23 -3.53 13.86
CA ASP A 146 1.80 -3.45 12.51
C ASP A 146 1.06 -4.28 11.45
N ASP A 147 0.19 -5.21 11.84
CA ASP A 147 0.04 -6.39 10.98
C ASP A 147 -1.12 -6.37 10.00
N TYR A 148 -2.15 -5.53 10.20
CA TYR A 148 -3.28 -5.48 9.26
C TYR A 148 -3.82 -4.06 9.17
N ARG A 149 -4.00 -3.51 7.98
CA ARG A 149 -4.78 -2.29 7.73
C ARG A 149 -5.62 -2.52 6.47
N ILE A 150 -6.77 -1.89 6.31
CA ILE A 150 -7.55 -2.07 5.08
C ILE A 150 -7.23 -0.95 4.11
N SER A 151 -7.03 -1.32 2.85
CA SER A 151 -6.96 -0.37 1.74
C SER A 151 -8.01 -0.73 0.70
N LEU A 152 -8.77 0.28 0.29
CA LEU A 152 -9.77 0.22 -0.76
C LEU A 152 -9.26 1.02 -1.95
N PHE A 153 -9.28 0.39 -3.12
CA PHE A 153 -8.90 1.01 -4.39
C PHE A 153 -10.12 0.98 -5.29
N MET A 154 -10.40 2.10 -5.95
CA MET A 154 -11.54 2.21 -6.84
C MET A 154 -11.11 2.79 -8.19
N LYS A 155 -11.52 2.13 -9.26
CA LYS A 155 -11.23 2.56 -10.64
C LYS A 155 -12.48 2.42 -11.51
N LYS A 156 -12.73 3.42 -12.35
CA LYS A 156 -13.81 3.33 -13.34
C LYS A 156 -13.39 2.43 -14.48
N ALA A 157 -14.28 1.55 -14.91
CA ALA A 157 -14.08 0.65 -16.02
C ALA A 157 -15.26 0.71 -16.99
N LYS A 158 -14.98 0.44 -18.28
CA LYS A 158 -15.98 0.37 -19.34
C LYS A 158 -16.13 -1.07 -19.80
N ALA A 159 -17.36 -1.55 -19.84
CA ALA A 159 -17.77 -2.79 -20.49
C ALA A 159 -18.78 -2.47 -21.60
N LYS A 160 -19.16 -3.47 -22.42
CA LYS A 160 -20.15 -3.27 -23.50
C LYS A 160 -21.53 -2.86 -22.95
N SER A 161 -21.89 -3.41 -21.80
CA SER A 161 -23.09 -3.11 -21.02
C SER A 161 -23.13 -1.69 -20.42
N GLY A 162 -21.99 -1.00 -20.36
CA GLY A 162 -21.85 0.34 -19.79
C GLY A 162 -20.67 0.49 -18.83
N GLU A 163 -20.66 1.62 -18.14
CA GLU A 163 -19.64 1.96 -17.15
C GLU A 163 -19.95 1.31 -15.79
N HIS A 164 -18.90 0.90 -15.09
CA HIS A 164 -18.98 0.40 -13.72
C HIS A 164 -17.74 0.80 -12.93
N TRP A 165 -17.85 0.76 -11.60
CA TRP A 165 -16.72 0.91 -10.69
C TRP A 165 -16.16 -0.47 -10.36
N VAL A 166 -14.84 -0.62 -10.38
CA VAL A 166 -14.15 -1.76 -9.78
C VAL A 166 -13.64 -1.32 -8.43
N ILE A 167 -14.08 -2.00 -7.37
CA ILE A 167 -13.62 -1.79 -6.00
C ILE A 167 -12.74 -2.97 -5.64
N VAL A 168 -11.51 -2.72 -5.24
CA VAL A 168 -10.56 -3.74 -4.79
C VAL A 168 -10.27 -3.49 -3.32
N GLN A 169 -10.45 -4.51 -2.50
CA GLN A 169 -10.07 -4.51 -1.10
C GLN A 169 -8.82 -5.35 -0.89
N ALA A 170 -7.87 -4.78 -0.16
CA ALA A 170 -6.66 -5.47 0.25
C ALA A 170 -6.36 -5.24 1.74
N ASN A 171 -5.78 -6.26 2.35
CA ASN A 171 -5.06 -6.12 3.62
C ASN A 171 -3.69 -5.52 3.31
N ARG A 172 -3.43 -4.35 3.87
CA ARG A 172 -2.15 -3.67 3.81
C ARG A 172 -1.29 -4.10 4.98
N ILE A 173 -0.11 -4.61 4.67
CA ILE A 173 0.91 -5.04 5.62
C ILE A 173 2.21 -4.37 5.19
N ASN A 174 2.59 -3.27 5.85
CA ASN A 174 3.69 -2.41 5.41
C ASN A 174 3.52 -2.00 3.94
N ASP A 175 4.49 -2.32 3.08
CA ASP A 175 4.50 -2.02 1.66
C ASP A 175 3.82 -3.08 0.78
N GLU A 176 3.14 -4.08 1.38
CA GLU A 176 2.43 -5.13 0.65
C GLU A 176 0.91 -4.97 0.73
N LEU A 177 0.24 -5.28 -0.39
CA LEU A 177 -1.23 -5.35 -0.48
C LEU A 177 -1.66 -6.78 -0.77
N HIS A 178 -2.25 -7.42 0.22
CA HIS A 178 -2.81 -8.76 0.13
C HIS A 178 -4.27 -8.64 -0.31
N VAL A 179 -4.53 -8.84 -1.60
CA VAL A 179 -5.87 -8.68 -2.19
C VAL A 179 -6.81 -9.74 -1.61
N ILE A 180 -7.89 -9.28 -1.01
CA ILE A 180 -8.89 -10.10 -0.34
C ILE A 180 -10.09 -10.32 -1.25
N ALA A 181 -10.57 -9.23 -1.86
CA ALA A 181 -11.81 -9.24 -2.62
C ALA A 181 -11.86 -8.07 -3.62
N ALA A 182 -12.66 -8.26 -4.67
CA ALA A 182 -12.91 -7.26 -5.67
C ALA A 182 -14.34 -7.39 -6.18
N TRP A 183 -15.00 -6.25 -6.42
CA TRP A 183 -16.37 -6.20 -6.89
C TRP A 183 -16.52 -5.19 -8.04
N ARG A 184 -17.52 -5.44 -8.87
CA ARG A 184 -18.04 -4.46 -9.83
C ARG A 184 -19.29 -3.79 -9.26
N ALA A 185 -19.20 -2.51 -8.96
CA ALA A 185 -20.32 -1.70 -8.53
C ALA A 185 -20.94 -1.00 -9.75
N PHE A 186 -22.20 -1.29 -10.04
CA PHE A 186 -22.93 -0.76 -11.20
C PHE A 186 -23.75 0.46 -10.80
N PRO A 187 -23.45 1.68 -11.32
CA PRO A 187 -24.22 2.89 -10.99
C PRO A 187 -25.71 2.83 -11.37
N ARG A 188 -26.10 1.90 -12.26
CA ARG A 188 -27.51 1.69 -12.64
C ARG A 188 -28.31 0.90 -11.61
N VAL A 189 -27.63 0.19 -10.71
CA VAL A 189 -28.24 -0.66 -9.68
C VAL A 189 -28.07 -0.03 -8.31
N LEU A 190 -26.89 0.56 -8.09
CA LEU A 190 -26.51 1.18 -6.83
C LEU A 190 -26.76 2.68 -6.91
N ASN A 191 -27.30 3.25 -5.82
CA ASN A 191 -27.38 4.69 -5.68
C ASN A 191 -25.97 5.23 -5.37
N LEU A 192 -25.29 5.74 -6.41
CA LEU A 192 -23.92 6.27 -6.33
C LEU A 192 -23.84 7.77 -6.68
N GLU A 193 -24.97 8.46 -6.87
CA GLU A 193 -25.01 9.82 -7.43
C GLU A 193 -24.22 10.87 -6.63
N SER A 194 -24.01 10.62 -5.33
CA SER A 194 -23.21 11.47 -4.45
C SER A 194 -22.00 10.75 -3.82
N LEU A 195 -21.73 9.51 -4.20
CA LEU A 195 -20.71 8.69 -3.55
C LEU A 195 -19.41 8.74 -4.34
N VAL A 196 -18.42 9.43 -3.76
CA VAL A 196 -17.11 9.64 -4.40
C VAL A 196 -16.04 8.74 -3.78
N GLN A 197 -16.23 8.32 -2.53
CA GLN A 197 -15.22 7.58 -1.78
C GLN A 197 -15.41 6.06 -1.86
N PRO A 198 -14.33 5.25 -1.97
CA PRO A 198 -14.41 3.80 -2.05
C PRO A 198 -15.26 3.15 -0.94
N LEU A 199 -15.15 3.63 0.31
CA LEU A 199 -15.90 3.08 1.44
C LEU A 199 -17.40 3.33 1.33
N ASP A 200 -17.81 4.49 0.81
CA ASP A 200 -19.23 4.78 0.62
C ASP A 200 -19.84 3.91 -0.48
N VAL A 201 -19.09 3.70 -1.56
CA VAL A 201 -19.51 2.80 -2.63
C VAL A 201 -19.61 1.36 -2.10
N LEU A 202 -18.64 0.92 -1.29
CA LEU A 202 -18.70 -0.39 -0.63
C LEU A 202 -19.88 -0.51 0.34
N ARG A 203 -20.20 0.56 1.10
CA ARG A 203 -21.37 0.60 1.98
C ARG A 203 -22.67 0.50 1.18
N SER A 204 -22.80 1.24 0.08
CA SER A 204 -23.96 1.16 -0.83
C SER A 204 -24.08 -0.23 -1.46
N PHE A 205 -22.95 -0.81 -1.86
CA PHE A 205 -22.86 -2.17 -2.38
C PHE A 205 -23.35 -3.20 -1.35
N ALA A 206 -22.89 -3.12 -0.10
CA ALA A 206 -23.30 -4.02 0.98
C ALA A 206 -24.76 -3.79 1.41
N LEU A 207 -25.29 -2.57 1.36
CA LEU A 207 -26.71 -2.33 1.61
C LEU A 207 -27.62 -2.98 0.55
N HIS A 208 -27.13 -3.13 -0.68
CA HIS A 208 -27.90 -3.70 -1.78
C HIS A 208 -27.74 -5.23 -1.89
N TYR A 209 -26.50 -5.73 -1.82
CA TYR A 209 -26.18 -7.15 -2.02
C TYR A 209 -25.82 -7.88 -0.73
N GLY A 210 -25.80 -7.20 0.42
CA GLY A 210 -25.24 -7.76 1.64
C GLY A 210 -26.24 -8.43 2.55
N GLU A 211 -25.71 -9.36 3.35
CA GLU A 211 -26.47 -10.05 4.40
C GLU A 211 -26.48 -9.21 5.68
N ILE A 212 -27.54 -9.33 6.48
CA ILE A 212 -27.63 -8.64 7.77
C ILE A 212 -26.71 -9.30 8.79
N ILE A 213 -25.71 -8.55 9.25
CA ILE A 213 -24.77 -8.97 10.30
C ILE A 213 -25.29 -8.50 11.66
N LYS A 214 -25.20 -9.39 12.66
CA LYS A 214 -25.47 -9.08 14.07
C LYS A 214 -24.17 -9.10 14.86
N ALA A 215 -23.81 -7.97 15.45
CA ALA A 215 -22.66 -7.86 16.35
C ALA A 215 -23.14 -7.64 17.81
N PRO A 216 -22.48 -8.23 18.81
CA PRO A 216 -22.86 -8.05 20.21
C PRO A 216 -22.88 -6.57 20.61
N GLY A 217 -24.00 -6.10 21.19
CA GLY A 217 -24.15 -4.71 21.63
C GLY A 217 -24.40 -3.70 20.51
N HIS A 218 -24.54 -4.13 19.25
CA HIS A 218 -24.76 -3.26 18.10
C HIS A 218 -26.03 -3.66 17.32
N PRO A 219 -26.73 -2.71 16.68
CA PRO A 219 -27.86 -3.02 15.81
C PRO A 219 -27.45 -3.89 14.61
N ALA A 220 -28.37 -4.75 14.17
CA ALA A 220 -28.16 -5.58 12.99
C ALA A 220 -28.10 -4.70 11.72
N LYS A 221 -27.05 -4.83 10.91
CA LYS A 221 -26.81 -4.02 9.71
C LYS A 221 -26.13 -4.83 8.62
N ALA A 222 -26.31 -4.45 7.36
CA ALA A 222 -25.58 -5.04 6.23
C ALA A 222 -24.12 -4.57 6.13
N PHE A 223 -23.80 -3.44 6.78
CA PHE A 223 -22.47 -2.87 6.85
C PHE A 223 -22.20 -2.33 8.25
N LEU A 224 -21.06 -2.71 8.82
CA LEU A 224 -20.56 -2.27 10.13
C LEU A 224 -19.20 -1.60 9.94
N GLU A 225 -18.95 -0.54 10.68
CA GLU A 225 -17.73 0.26 10.58
C GLU A 225 -17.33 0.77 11.96
N ASN A 226 -16.03 0.71 12.28
CA ASN A 226 -15.44 1.25 13.50
C ASN A 226 -16.18 0.84 14.79
N ILE A 227 -16.54 -0.44 14.90
CA ILE A 227 -17.21 -0.96 16.09
C ILE A 227 -16.21 -1.59 17.05
N ASP A 228 -16.37 -1.28 18.33
CA ASP A 228 -15.72 -2.00 19.42
C ASP A 228 -16.62 -3.17 19.83
N LEU A 229 -16.07 -4.38 19.73
CA LEU A 229 -16.74 -5.62 20.12
C LEU A 229 -16.50 -5.95 21.60
N GLY A 230 -15.78 -5.10 22.33
CA GLY A 230 -15.50 -5.25 23.76
C GLY A 230 -14.47 -6.34 24.06
N ALA A 231 -14.43 -6.80 25.32
CA ALA A 231 -13.53 -7.86 25.76
C ALA A 231 -13.88 -9.19 25.06
N TRP A 232 -12.93 -9.67 24.25
CA TRP A 232 -12.98 -10.89 23.48
C TRP A 232 -12.89 -12.10 24.42
N ASN A 233 -14.04 -12.57 24.89
CA ASN A 233 -14.14 -13.91 25.45
C ASN A 233 -14.42 -14.88 24.29
N ARG A 234 -13.43 -15.72 23.96
CA ARG A 234 -13.49 -16.72 22.87
C ARG A 234 -14.74 -17.61 22.98
N ASP A 235 -15.28 -17.78 24.19
CA ASP A 235 -16.46 -18.58 24.49
C ASP A 235 -17.79 -17.79 24.36
N ARG A 236 -17.81 -16.46 24.49
CA ARG A 236 -19.05 -15.66 24.34
C ARG A 236 -19.41 -15.35 22.89
N PHE A 237 -18.42 -15.30 22.00
CA PHE A 237 -18.67 -15.21 20.57
C PHE A 237 -19.26 -16.51 19.98
N SER A 238 -19.08 -17.65 20.67
CA SER A 238 -19.71 -18.93 20.32
C SER A 238 -21.05 -19.16 21.05
N GLU A 239 -21.24 -18.63 22.27
CA GLU A 239 -22.46 -18.87 23.05
C GLU A 239 -23.64 -17.93 22.75
N ASN A 240 -23.42 -16.64 22.48
CA ASN A 240 -24.51 -15.73 22.10
C ASN A 240 -24.92 -15.85 20.62
N ASN A 241 -24.17 -16.63 19.84
CA ASN A 241 -24.51 -17.06 18.49
C ASN A 241 -25.21 -18.44 18.46
N ARG A 242 -25.75 -18.92 19.60
CA ARG A 242 -26.62 -20.11 19.65
C ARG A 242 -28.06 -19.85 19.19
N VAL A 243 -28.36 -18.67 18.63
CA VAL A 243 -29.45 -18.55 17.66
C VAL A 243 -28.93 -19.07 16.32
N ALA A 244 -29.09 -20.38 16.15
CA ALA A 244 -28.99 -21.16 14.91
C ALA A 244 -27.60 -21.25 14.24
N GLU A 245 -26.89 -22.36 14.52
CA GLU A 245 -25.82 -22.95 13.71
C GLU A 245 -24.60 -22.03 13.39
N PRO A 246 -23.39 -22.59 13.27
CA PRO A 246 -22.19 -21.77 13.20
C PRO A 246 -22.14 -21.00 11.87
N VAL A 247 -22.45 -19.70 11.87
CA VAL A 247 -22.16 -18.81 10.73
C VAL A 247 -20.65 -18.77 10.43
N ILE A 248 -19.81 -19.28 11.33
CA ILE A 248 -18.35 -19.31 11.17
C ILE A 248 -17.80 -20.64 10.61
N ASN A 249 -18.60 -21.68 10.40
CA ASN A 249 -18.08 -22.89 9.72
C ASN A 249 -19.18 -23.75 9.08
N ARG A 250 -19.60 -23.35 7.88
CA ARG A 250 -20.04 -24.15 6.72
C ARG A 250 -20.90 -23.24 5.87
N PHE A 251 -20.45 -22.93 4.66
CA PHE A 251 -21.24 -22.84 3.42
C PHE A 251 -20.37 -22.09 2.37
N LYS A 252 -19.88 -22.85 1.38
CA LYS A 252 -19.60 -22.32 0.04
C LYS A 252 -20.95 -22.22 -0.67
N PRO A 253 -21.26 -21.16 -1.44
CA PRO A 253 -20.32 -20.49 -2.33
C PRO A 253 -20.23 -18.96 -2.11
N GLN A 254 -19.01 -18.48 -1.90
CA GLN A 254 -18.59 -17.11 -2.23
C GLN A 254 -19.19 -15.96 -1.39
N THR A 255 -19.64 -16.23 -0.16
CA THR A 255 -19.88 -15.19 0.84
C THR A 255 -18.56 -14.55 1.25
N TYR A 256 -18.33 -13.31 0.84
CA TYR A 256 -17.13 -12.56 1.24
C TYR A 256 -17.35 -11.93 2.60
N TYR A 257 -16.88 -12.62 3.63
CA TYR A 257 -16.77 -12.05 4.96
C TYR A 257 -15.42 -11.36 5.10
N VAL A 258 -15.43 -10.09 5.50
CA VAL A 258 -14.22 -9.43 5.98
C VAL A 258 -14.48 -8.90 7.39
N GLU A 259 -13.90 -9.57 8.38
CA GLU A 259 -13.67 -9.01 9.70
C GLU A 259 -12.19 -8.72 9.82
N THR A 260 -11.85 -7.46 10.00
CA THR A 260 -10.52 -7.07 10.45
C THR A 260 -10.61 -6.70 11.91
N GLY A 261 -10.52 -7.72 12.74
CA GLY A 261 -10.46 -7.60 14.19
C GLY A 261 -9.02 -7.45 14.67
N TYR A 262 -8.72 -6.43 15.47
CA TYR A 262 -7.42 -6.31 16.15
C TYR A 262 -7.54 -6.76 17.59
N ARG A 263 -6.57 -7.54 18.06
CA ARG A 263 -6.46 -7.91 19.47
C ARG A 263 -5.70 -6.83 20.21
N THR A 264 -6.35 -6.19 21.17
CA THR A 264 -5.62 -5.33 22.11
C THR A 264 -4.91 -6.18 23.16
N PRO A 265 -3.90 -5.64 23.87
CA PRO A 265 -3.24 -6.38 24.96
C PRO A 265 -4.20 -6.65 26.12
N ALA A 266 -5.27 -5.86 26.22
CA ALA A 266 -6.39 -6.05 27.15
C ALA A 266 -7.44 -7.06 26.65
N GLY A 267 -7.18 -7.75 25.53
CA GLY A 267 -8.09 -8.74 24.96
C GLY A 267 -9.35 -8.15 24.33
N ARG A 268 -9.37 -6.89 23.89
CA ARG A 268 -10.50 -6.32 23.14
C ARG A 268 -10.38 -6.60 21.64
N ALA A 269 -11.52 -6.70 20.95
CA ALA A 269 -11.59 -6.81 19.50
C ALA A 269 -12.22 -5.55 18.89
N ILE A 270 -11.49 -4.89 17.99
CA ILE A 270 -11.98 -3.71 17.27
C ILE A 270 -12.09 -4.04 15.79
N LEU A 271 -13.23 -3.72 15.20
CA LEU A 271 -13.55 -4.00 13.81
C LEU A 271 -13.58 -2.70 13.02
N ALA A 272 -12.66 -2.57 12.05
CA ALA A 272 -12.57 -1.39 11.19
C ALA A 272 -13.71 -1.34 10.17
N CYS A 273 -13.95 -2.43 9.44
CA CYS A 273 -15.19 -2.62 8.68
C CYS A 273 -15.57 -4.10 8.60
N ALA A 274 -16.87 -4.36 8.43
CA ALA A 274 -17.40 -5.69 8.14
C ALA A 274 -18.69 -5.63 7.35
N TYR A 275 -18.77 -6.56 6.42
CA TYR A 275 -19.91 -6.81 5.57
C TYR A 275 -19.81 -8.25 5.07
N SER A 276 -20.93 -8.74 4.56
CA SER A 276 -21.09 -10.04 3.94
C SER A 276 -21.87 -9.83 2.66
N ILE A 277 -21.45 -10.42 1.54
CA ILE A 277 -22.11 -10.27 0.25
C ILE A 277 -22.80 -11.58 -0.13
N ASP A 278 -24.10 -11.50 -0.43
CA ASP A 278 -24.87 -12.58 -1.03
C ASP A 278 -24.50 -12.73 -2.52
N ALA A 279 -23.73 -13.76 -2.83
CA ALA A 279 -23.27 -14.04 -4.18
C ALA A 279 -24.41 -14.42 -5.13
N GLU A 280 -25.50 -15.02 -4.64
CA GLU A 280 -26.66 -15.39 -5.46
C GLU A 280 -27.47 -14.16 -5.84
N LEU A 281 -27.61 -13.19 -4.93
CA LEU A 281 -28.24 -11.91 -5.23
C LEU A 281 -27.40 -11.07 -6.21
N TYR A 282 -26.07 -11.13 -6.09
CA TYR A 282 -25.17 -10.34 -6.94
C TYR A 282 -24.99 -10.91 -8.37
N ARG A 283 -25.05 -12.24 -8.53
CA ARG A 283 -24.74 -12.93 -9.79
C ARG A 283 -25.62 -12.53 -10.99
N PRO A 284 -26.94 -12.31 -10.86
CA PRO A 284 -27.78 -11.83 -11.95
C PRO A 284 -27.30 -10.51 -12.54
N ASP A 285 -26.94 -9.54 -11.70
CA ASP A 285 -26.47 -8.23 -12.15
C ASP A 285 -25.06 -8.30 -12.75
N LEU A 286 -24.19 -9.14 -12.19
CA LEU A 286 -22.94 -9.49 -12.88
C LEU A 286 -23.22 -10.03 -14.29
N ARG A 287 -24.15 -10.97 -14.49
CA ARG A 287 -24.44 -11.50 -15.83
C ARG A 287 -25.03 -10.42 -16.76
N LYS A 288 -25.92 -9.59 -16.23
CA LYS A 288 -26.64 -8.57 -16.99
C LYS A 288 -25.75 -7.40 -17.40
N TYR A 289 -24.78 -7.03 -16.56
CA TYR A 289 -23.98 -5.82 -16.74
C TYR A 289 -22.46 -6.08 -16.86
N ALA A 290 -21.97 -7.33 -16.85
CA ALA A 290 -20.54 -7.59 -17.07
C ALA A 290 -20.15 -7.76 -18.54
N TYR A 291 -21.10 -8.10 -19.42
CA TYR A 291 -20.88 -8.53 -20.80
C TYR A 291 -21.54 -7.64 -21.84
#